data_AF-A0A156RED0-F1
#
_entry.id   AF-A0A156RED0-F1
#
_cell.length_a   1.000
_cell.length_b   1.000
_cell.length_c   1.000
_cell.angle_alpha   90.00
_cell.angle_beta   90.00
_cell.angle_gamma   90.00
#
_symmetry.space_group_name_H-M   'P 1'
#
loop_
_entity.id
_entity.type
_entity.pdbx_description
1 polymer ?
#
loop_
_entity_poly.entity_id
_entity_poly.type
_entity_poly.pdbx_seq_one_letter_code
_entity_poly.pdbx_strand_id
1 'polypeptide(L)'
;MKDNPVPTSELPTSRFAFGLNNTEVGTVPLMLFVGIAAIVATSAWAGLLPKNMIGGLAVIMTLGFAFAKVGRQIPVLKDIGGPAILCLMVPSVLVYFGVFGKHTLDTVHLLMKEANLLYFVIACLVVGSILGMNRVLLIQGMMRMFVPLVAGTCMAVLSGLIVGSLFGYTPYHTFFFIIVPIIGGGIGEGILPLSLAYSAILGQTPDVYVAQLAPAAVVGNIFAIICAGSLARLGAKRPALSGNGMLTRSKDDASLFAGAQSTQQTDFHLMGGGLLMVCAFFIVGDYSKNWSTFQARC
;
A
#
# COMPACT_ATOMS: atom_id res chain seq x y z
N MET A 1 20.09 3.00 68.46
CA MET A 1 18.90 2.43 67.81
C MET A 1 19.35 1.81 66.50
N LYS A 2 19.23 0.49 66.39
CA LYS A 2 19.61 -0.32 65.23
C LYS A 2 18.35 -0.47 64.38
N ASP A 3 18.30 0.13 63.21
CA ASP A 3 17.24 -0.12 62.24
C ASP A 3 17.64 -1.32 61.38
N ASN A 4 16.83 -2.35 61.50
CA ASN A 4 16.97 -3.65 60.87
C ASN A 4 16.32 -3.59 59.47
N PRO A 5 17.00 -3.98 58.38
CA PRO A 5 16.34 -4.02 57.07
C PRO A 5 15.40 -5.22 56.99
N VAL A 6 14.14 -4.96 56.61
CA VAL A 6 13.11 -5.95 56.33
C VAL A 6 13.45 -6.67 55.00
N PRO A 7 13.47 -8.01 54.95
CA PRO A 7 13.63 -8.73 53.69
C PRO A 7 12.27 -8.84 52.98
N THR A 8 12.06 -8.07 51.91
CA THR A 8 10.95 -8.31 50.98
C THR A 8 11.34 -9.44 50.03
N SER A 9 10.72 -10.60 50.25
CA SER A 9 10.79 -11.80 49.41
C SER A 9 10.49 -11.51 47.94
N GLU A 10 11.42 -11.85 47.06
CA GLU A 10 11.12 -11.95 45.62
C GLU A 10 10.20 -13.14 45.38
N LEU A 11 9.01 -12.87 44.84
CA LEU A 11 8.11 -13.90 44.33
C LEU A 11 8.77 -14.57 43.10
N PRO A 12 8.81 -15.91 43.02
CA PRO A 12 9.36 -16.59 41.86
C PRO A 12 8.34 -16.50 40.73
N THR A 13 8.48 -15.51 39.85
CA THR A 13 7.75 -15.50 38.59
C THR A 13 8.28 -16.66 37.77
N SER A 14 7.58 -17.78 37.85
CA SER A 14 7.83 -19.02 37.14
C SER A 14 8.12 -18.71 35.67
N ARG A 15 9.41 -18.74 35.32
CA ARG A 15 9.90 -18.86 33.95
C ARG A 15 9.49 -20.24 33.46
N PHE A 16 8.21 -20.41 33.14
CA PHE A 16 7.75 -21.51 32.33
C PHE A 16 8.28 -21.28 30.93
N ALA A 17 9.32 -22.04 30.64
CA ALA A 17 10.00 -22.16 29.38
C ALA A 17 9.03 -22.20 28.19
N PHE A 18 9.11 -21.19 27.33
CA PHE A 18 8.72 -21.31 25.93
C PHE A 18 9.83 -20.73 25.06
N GLY A 19 10.75 -21.60 24.65
CA GLY A 19 11.87 -21.32 23.74
C GLY A 19 11.45 -21.04 22.29
N LEU A 20 10.35 -20.31 22.09
CA LEU A 20 9.87 -19.80 20.79
C LEU A 20 9.81 -18.26 20.77
N ASN A 21 10.33 -17.62 21.83
CA ASN A 21 10.11 -16.20 22.13
C ASN A 21 10.92 -15.21 21.28
N ASN A 22 11.65 -15.66 20.25
CA ASN A 22 12.57 -14.79 19.50
C ASN A 22 12.23 -14.63 18.01
N THR A 23 11.06 -15.09 17.55
CA THR A 23 10.64 -14.90 16.15
C THR A 23 9.57 -13.83 16.06
N GLU A 24 9.93 -12.57 15.80
CA GLU A 24 8.96 -11.47 15.69
C GLU A 24 8.05 -11.61 14.45
N VAL A 25 6.81 -11.11 14.52
CA VAL A 25 5.90 -10.94 13.39
C VAL A 25 5.76 -9.43 13.17
N GLY A 26 6.59 -8.86 12.29
CA GLY A 26 6.63 -7.39 12.17
C GLY A 26 7.19 -6.77 13.44
N THR A 27 6.41 -5.92 14.12
CA THR A 27 6.77 -5.22 15.37
C THR A 27 6.24 -5.92 16.64
N VAL A 28 5.54 -7.06 16.48
CA VAL A 28 4.80 -7.71 17.56
C VAL A 28 5.40 -9.10 17.85
N PRO A 29 5.57 -9.50 19.13
CA PRO A 29 6.04 -10.85 19.47
C PRO A 29 5.04 -11.90 18.95
N LEU A 30 5.56 -12.99 18.37
CA LEU A 30 4.74 -14.03 17.72
C LEU A 30 3.62 -14.56 18.61
N MET A 31 3.88 -14.73 19.90
CA MET A 31 2.89 -15.27 20.83
C MET A 31 1.68 -14.35 20.99
N LEU A 32 1.90 -13.03 21.04
CA LEU A 32 0.82 -12.05 21.09
C LEU A 32 0.07 -12.02 19.75
N PHE A 33 0.79 -12.09 18.63
CA PHE A 33 0.19 -12.12 17.30
C PHE A 33 -0.71 -13.34 17.10
N VAL A 34 -0.28 -14.54 17.51
CA VAL A 34 -1.08 -15.76 17.43
C VAL A 34 -2.34 -15.65 18.28
N GLY A 35 -2.25 -15.05 19.49
CA GLY A 35 -3.41 -14.78 20.32
C GLY A 35 -4.43 -13.86 19.64
N ILE A 36 -3.96 -12.74 19.08
CA ILE A 36 -4.82 -11.79 18.34
C ILE A 36 -5.44 -12.46 17.11
N ALA A 37 -4.64 -13.19 16.33
CA ALA A 37 -5.13 -13.90 15.15
C ALA A 37 -6.18 -14.95 15.50
N ALA A 38 -6.01 -15.67 16.62
CA ALA A 38 -7.00 -16.63 17.10
C ALA A 38 -8.31 -15.95 17.46
N ILE A 39 -8.29 -14.82 18.18
CA ILE A 39 -9.49 -14.05 18.54
C ILE A 39 -10.22 -13.53 17.29
N VAL A 40 -9.47 -13.00 16.32
CA VAL A 40 -10.05 -12.51 15.07
C VAL A 40 -10.62 -13.66 14.24
N ALA A 41 -9.93 -14.80 14.15
CA ALA A 41 -10.40 -15.96 13.41
C ALA A 41 -11.65 -16.60 14.03
N THR A 42 -11.69 -16.74 15.36
CA THR A 42 -12.89 -17.28 16.05
C THR A 42 -14.08 -16.33 15.93
N SER A 43 -13.85 -15.01 16.07
CA SER A 43 -14.89 -14.00 15.88
C SER A 43 -15.40 -13.95 14.43
N ALA A 44 -14.52 -14.16 13.46
CA ALA A 44 -14.87 -14.25 12.05
C ALA A 44 -15.71 -15.48 11.74
N TRP A 45 -15.31 -16.64 12.28
CA TRP A 45 -16.02 -17.90 12.07
C TRP A 45 -17.38 -17.92 12.77
N ALA A 46 -17.47 -17.32 13.97
CA ALA A 46 -18.72 -17.16 14.70
C ALA A 46 -19.65 -16.10 14.09
N GLY A 47 -19.18 -15.29 13.13
CA GLY A 47 -19.98 -14.21 12.54
C GLY A 47 -20.30 -13.08 13.52
N LEU A 48 -19.46 -12.89 14.55
CA LEU A 48 -19.62 -11.87 15.60
C LEU A 48 -18.65 -10.69 15.45
N LEU A 49 -18.02 -10.56 14.28
CA LEU A 49 -17.13 -9.45 13.98
C LEU A 49 -17.91 -8.12 14.02
N PRO A 50 -17.46 -7.11 14.79
CA PRO A 50 -18.13 -5.83 14.79
C PRO A 50 -18.01 -5.19 13.40
N LYS A 51 -19.15 -4.88 12.78
CA LYS A 51 -19.22 -4.17 11.48
C LYS A 51 -18.89 -2.68 11.67
N ASN A 52 -17.62 -2.39 11.95
CA ASN A 52 -17.10 -1.04 12.13
C ASN A 52 -15.61 -0.97 11.73
N MET A 53 -15.00 0.21 11.86
CA MET A 53 -13.59 0.40 11.51
C MET A 53 -12.64 -0.52 12.29
N ILE A 54 -12.94 -0.77 13.58
CA ILE A 54 -12.09 -1.59 14.45
C ILE A 54 -12.10 -3.05 13.97
N GLY A 55 -13.28 -3.61 13.69
CA GLY A 55 -13.40 -4.98 13.18
C GLY A 55 -12.74 -5.14 11.81
N GLY A 56 -12.92 -4.16 10.92
CA GLY A 56 -12.25 -4.17 9.62
C GLY A 56 -10.73 -4.13 9.74
N LEU A 57 -10.20 -3.22 10.56
CA LEU A 57 -8.76 -3.07 10.78
C LEU A 57 -8.16 -4.34 11.38
N ALA A 58 -8.85 -4.95 12.35
CA ALA A 58 -8.42 -6.21 12.96
C ALA A 58 -8.25 -7.32 11.92
N VAL A 59 -9.19 -7.48 10.99
CA VAL A 59 -9.13 -8.50 9.92
C VAL A 59 -8.00 -8.20 8.94
N ILE A 60 -7.92 -6.98 8.38
CA ILE A 60 -6.91 -6.67 7.35
C ILE A 60 -5.49 -6.68 7.91
N MET A 61 -5.29 -6.20 9.14
CA MET A 61 -3.96 -6.11 9.75
C MET A 61 -3.47 -7.50 10.17
N THR A 62 -4.33 -8.32 10.78
CA THR A 62 -3.93 -9.69 11.16
C THR A 62 -3.56 -10.53 9.95
N LEU A 63 -4.40 -10.54 8.91
CA LEU A 63 -4.09 -11.25 7.66
C LEU A 63 -2.86 -10.66 6.96
N GLY A 64 -2.74 -9.34 6.91
CA GLY A 64 -1.60 -8.65 6.31
C GLY A 64 -0.28 -9.00 6.99
N PHE A 65 -0.22 -8.99 8.32
CA PHE A 65 0.98 -9.38 9.06
C PHE A 65 1.29 -10.88 8.94
N ALA A 66 0.27 -11.75 8.95
CA ALA A 66 0.45 -13.18 8.74
C ALA A 66 1.08 -13.47 7.37
N PHE A 67 0.47 -12.96 6.30
CA PHE A 67 0.94 -13.18 4.93
C PHE A 67 2.26 -12.47 4.65
N ALA A 68 2.50 -11.30 5.24
CA ALA A 68 3.79 -10.62 5.12
C ALA A 68 4.91 -11.43 5.77
N LYS A 69 4.69 -12.04 6.94
CA LYS A 69 5.70 -12.90 7.58
C LYS A 69 5.99 -14.15 6.75
N VAL A 70 4.95 -14.84 6.30
CA VAL A 70 5.09 -16.01 5.43
C VAL A 70 5.84 -15.62 4.15
N GLY A 71 5.49 -14.50 3.53
CA GLY A 71 6.11 -14.01 2.31
C GLY A 71 7.59 -13.64 2.47
N ARG A 72 8.05 -13.26 3.67
CA ARG A 72 9.48 -13.02 3.97
C ARG A 72 10.28 -14.30 4.18
N GLN A 73 9.62 -15.37 4.61
CA GLN A 73 10.29 -16.64 4.93
C GLN A 73 10.52 -17.51 3.67
N ILE A 74 9.72 -17.33 2.62
CA ILE A 74 9.86 -18.11 1.39
C ILE A 74 11.08 -17.60 0.58
N PRO A 75 12.13 -18.41 0.38
CA PRO A 75 13.42 -17.94 -0.14
C PRO A 75 13.36 -17.44 -1.59
N VAL A 76 12.49 -18.01 -2.43
CA VAL A 76 12.31 -17.56 -3.83
C VAL A 76 11.52 -16.25 -3.90
N LEU A 77 10.51 -16.11 -3.05
CA LEU A 77 9.60 -14.96 -3.08
C LEU A 77 10.18 -13.74 -2.35
N LYS A 78 10.98 -13.94 -1.31
CA LYS A 78 11.64 -12.86 -0.55
C LYS A 78 12.33 -11.83 -1.45
N ASP A 79 13.06 -12.28 -2.46
CA ASP A 79 13.85 -11.41 -3.33
C ASP A 79 13.03 -10.71 -4.42
N ILE A 80 11.76 -11.09 -4.61
CA ILE A 80 10.89 -10.62 -5.71
C ILE A 80 9.72 -9.76 -5.17
N GLY A 81 9.68 -9.47 -3.87
CA GLY A 81 8.55 -8.77 -3.24
C GLY A 81 7.47 -9.71 -2.69
N GLY A 82 7.89 -10.90 -2.26
CA GLY A 82 7.07 -11.97 -1.70
C GLY A 82 6.00 -11.53 -0.69
N PRO A 83 6.31 -10.65 0.28
CA PRO A 83 5.31 -10.13 1.21
C PRO A 83 4.16 -9.40 0.50
N ALA A 84 4.46 -8.55 -0.49
CA ALA A 84 3.44 -7.82 -1.23
C ALA A 84 2.61 -8.75 -2.13
N ILE A 85 3.27 -9.70 -2.81
CA ILE A 85 2.59 -10.67 -3.68
C ILE A 85 1.63 -11.56 -2.87
N LEU A 86 2.07 -12.11 -1.73
CA LEU A 86 1.21 -12.93 -0.87
C LEU A 86 0.05 -12.12 -0.29
N CYS A 87 0.31 -10.91 0.20
CA CYS A 87 -0.74 -10.05 0.75
C CYS A 87 -1.79 -9.63 -0.29
N LEU A 88 -1.45 -9.61 -1.58
CA LEU A 88 -2.41 -9.33 -2.65
C LEU A 88 -3.12 -10.61 -3.13
N MET A 89 -2.38 -11.67 -3.45
CA MET A 89 -2.95 -12.85 -4.10
C MET A 89 -3.69 -13.78 -3.15
N VAL A 90 -3.14 -14.04 -1.96
CA VAL A 90 -3.72 -15.02 -1.04
C VAL A 90 -5.12 -14.59 -0.59
N PRO A 91 -5.36 -13.35 -0.13
CA PRO A 91 -6.71 -12.91 0.21
C PRO A 91 -7.68 -13.00 -0.96
N SER A 92 -7.28 -12.59 -2.17
CA SER A 92 -8.15 -12.69 -3.37
C SER A 92 -8.57 -14.13 -3.68
N VAL A 93 -7.63 -15.08 -3.56
CA VAL A 93 -7.91 -16.51 -3.78
C VAL A 93 -8.80 -17.07 -2.66
N LEU A 94 -8.57 -16.69 -1.40
CA LEU A 94 -9.43 -17.10 -0.28
C LEU A 94 -10.87 -16.58 -0.42
N VAL A 95 -11.03 -15.35 -0.93
CA VAL A 95 -12.36 -14.80 -1.25
C VAL A 95 -13.00 -15.59 -2.39
N TYR A 96 -12.26 -15.94 -3.44
CA TYR A 96 -12.77 -16.76 -4.56
C TYR A 96 -13.24 -18.15 -4.11
N PHE A 97 -12.51 -18.81 -3.21
CA PHE A 97 -12.92 -20.10 -2.64
C PHE A 97 -14.02 -20.00 -1.57
N GLY A 98 -14.49 -18.80 -1.24
CA GLY A 98 -15.56 -18.60 -0.25
C GLY A 98 -15.13 -18.90 1.19
N VAL A 99 -13.83 -18.80 1.51
CA VAL A 99 -13.31 -19.05 2.86
C VAL A 99 -13.80 -18.01 3.87
N PHE A 100 -14.07 -16.78 3.41
CA PHE A 100 -14.58 -15.70 4.24
C PHE A 100 -16.11 -15.67 4.27
N GLY A 101 -16.68 -15.57 5.47
CA GLY A 101 -18.12 -15.36 5.64
C GLY A 101 -18.56 -13.97 5.18
N LYS A 102 -19.82 -13.84 4.74
CA LYS A 102 -20.42 -12.58 4.25
C LYS A 102 -20.20 -11.42 5.22
N HIS A 103 -20.37 -11.66 6.52
CA HIS A 103 -20.21 -10.64 7.53
C HIS A 103 -18.78 -10.09 7.62
N THR A 104 -17.77 -10.93 7.38
CA THR A 104 -16.37 -10.50 7.33
C THR A 104 -16.11 -9.64 6.10
N LEU A 105 -16.64 -10.03 4.94
CA LEU A 105 -16.51 -9.26 3.70
C LEU A 105 -17.19 -7.90 3.80
N ASP A 106 -18.39 -7.84 4.37
CA ASP A 106 -19.12 -6.59 4.59
C ASP A 106 -18.37 -5.65 5.54
N THR A 107 -17.69 -6.21 6.54
CA THR A 107 -16.88 -5.42 7.49
C THR A 107 -15.64 -4.84 6.82
N VAL A 108 -14.97 -5.61 5.96
CA VAL A 108 -13.83 -5.13 5.17
C VAL A 108 -14.29 -4.12 4.11
N HIS A 109 -15.44 -4.35 3.48
CA HIS A 109 -16.04 -3.43 2.52
C HIS A 109 -16.37 -2.09 3.17
N LEU A 110 -17.02 -2.11 4.34
CA LEU A 110 -17.28 -0.90 5.12
C LEU A 110 -15.98 -0.14 5.37
N LEU A 111 -14.91 -0.81 5.82
CA LEU A 111 -13.64 -0.14 6.09
C LEU A 111 -13.04 0.52 4.83
N MET A 112 -13.01 -0.20 3.72
CA MET A 112 -12.33 0.25 2.50
C MET A 112 -13.12 1.27 1.70
N LYS A 113 -14.46 1.12 1.64
CA LYS A 113 -15.34 1.90 0.77
C LYS A 113 -16.21 2.90 1.51
N GLU A 114 -16.80 2.52 2.65
CA GLU A 114 -17.72 3.39 3.37
C GLU A 114 -16.97 4.34 4.31
N ALA A 115 -16.00 3.82 5.07
CA ALA A 115 -15.14 4.59 5.96
C ALA A 115 -13.96 5.27 5.24
N ASN A 116 -13.81 5.07 3.93
CA ASN A 116 -12.79 5.70 3.09
C ASN A 116 -11.35 5.55 3.62
N LEU A 117 -11.02 4.44 4.30
CA LEU A 117 -9.69 4.23 4.85
C LEU A 117 -8.60 4.25 3.76
N LEU A 118 -8.92 3.75 2.56
CA LEU A 118 -8.01 3.78 1.42
C LEU A 118 -7.55 5.20 1.08
N TYR A 119 -8.50 6.12 0.94
CA TYR A 119 -8.22 7.54 0.66
C TYR A 119 -7.47 8.21 1.80
N PHE A 120 -7.80 7.87 3.05
CA PHE A 120 -7.06 8.36 4.22
C PHE A 120 -5.58 7.93 4.19
N VAL A 121 -5.29 6.66 3.90
CA VAL A 121 -3.90 6.17 3.79
C VAL A 121 -3.16 6.86 2.64
N ILE A 122 -3.81 7.05 1.48
CA ILE A 122 -3.22 7.76 0.35
C ILE A 122 -2.92 9.21 0.71
N ALA A 123 -3.85 9.91 1.38
CA ALA A 123 -3.65 11.28 1.83
C ALA A 123 -2.45 11.37 2.80
N CYS A 124 -2.36 10.47 3.76
CA CYS A 124 -1.22 10.38 4.69
C CYS A 124 0.12 10.20 3.95
N LEU A 125 0.17 9.30 2.97
CA LEU A 125 1.39 9.04 2.20
C LEU A 125 1.79 10.23 1.33
N VAL A 126 0.84 10.86 0.64
CA VAL A 126 1.12 12.01 -0.24
C VAL A 126 1.56 13.21 0.58
N VAL A 127 0.78 13.61 1.58
CA VAL A 127 1.08 14.77 2.44
C VAL A 127 2.36 14.52 3.24
N GLY A 128 2.51 13.32 3.81
CA GLY A 128 3.72 12.93 4.54
C GLY A 128 4.97 12.94 3.66
N SER A 129 4.90 12.44 2.42
CA SER A 129 6.03 12.46 1.49
C SER A 129 6.39 13.87 1.02
N ILE A 130 5.41 14.76 0.86
CA ILE A 130 5.65 16.16 0.44
C ILE A 130 6.33 16.94 1.57
N LEU A 131 5.83 16.81 2.80
CA LEU A 131 6.33 17.57 3.96
C LEU A 131 7.61 16.99 4.54
N GLY A 132 7.82 15.69 4.40
CA GLY A 132 9.04 15.01 4.83
C GLY A 132 10.28 15.33 3.99
N MET A 133 10.10 16.04 2.86
CA MET A 133 11.19 16.43 1.97
C MET A 133 11.48 17.93 2.04
N ASN A 134 12.76 18.30 1.92
CA ASN A 134 13.16 19.71 1.79
C ASN A 134 12.56 20.31 0.50
N ARG A 135 11.98 21.51 0.58
CA ARG A 135 11.36 22.23 -0.55
C ARG A 135 12.23 22.30 -1.82
N VAL A 136 13.56 22.43 -1.66
CA VAL A 136 14.50 22.51 -2.79
C VAL A 136 14.58 21.18 -3.51
N LEU A 137 14.65 20.08 -2.73
CA LEU A 137 14.66 18.72 -3.24
C LEU A 137 13.34 18.31 -3.85
N LEU A 138 12.22 18.81 -3.30
CA LEU A 138 10.90 18.52 -3.84
C LEU A 138 10.74 19.11 -5.24
N ILE A 139 11.10 20.39 -5.44
CA ILE A 139 11.00 21.06 -6.74
C ILE A 139 11.97 20.44 -7.76
N GLN A 140 13.22 20.22 -7.36
CA GLN A 140 14.25 19.62 -8.22
C GLN A 140 13.94 18.15 -8.54
N GLY A 141 13.41 17.41 -7.56
CA GLY A 141 12.98 16.03 -7.69
C GLY A 141 11.81 15.89 -8.66
N MET A 142 10.80 16.74 -8.54
CA MET A 142 9.65 16.74 -9.45
C MET A 142 10.08 16.93 -10.91
N MET A 143 10.91 17.93 -11.20
CA MET A 143 11.40 18.18 -12.58
C MET A 143 12.26 17.03 -13.12
N ARG A 144 13.16 16.48 -12.30
CA ARG A 144 14.06 15.40 -12.72
C ARG A 144 13.37 14.05 -12.83
N MET A 145 12.30 13.81 -12.06
CA MET A 145 11.54 12.55 -12.09
C MET A 145 10.46 12.57 -13.18
N PHE A 146 9.98 13.76 -13.57
CA PHE A 146 9.01 13.92 -14.65
C PHE A 146 9.53 13.41 -16.01
N VAL A 147 10.79 13.72 -16.36
CA VAL A 147 11.35 13.31 -17.67
C VAL A 147 11.44 11.78 -17.82
N PRO A 148 12.03 11.02 -16.87
CA PRO A 148 12.00 9.56 -16.92
C PRO A 148 10.59 8.97 -16.86
N LEU A 149 9.65 9.59 -16.13
CA LEU A 149 8.27 9.13 -16.04
C LEU A 149 7.55 9.23 -17.39
N VAL A 150 7.68 10.36 -18.09
CA VAL A 150 7.07 10.56 -19.42
C VAL A 150 7.74 9.64 -20.44
N ALA A 151 9.07 9.57 -20.45
CA ALA A 151 9.80 8.68 -21.36
C ALA A 151 9.42 7.21 -21.14
N GLY A 152 9.32 6.76 -19.88
CA GLY A 152 8.89 5.42 -19.51
C GLY A 152 7.46 5.13 -19.94
N THR A 153 6.54 6.07 -19.73
CA THR A 153 5.14 5.96 -20.18
C THR A 153 5.06 5.85 -21.70
N CYS A 154 5.79 6.67 -22.45
CA CYS A 154 5.83 6.58 -23.91
C CYS A 154 6.36 5.22 -24.39
N MET A 155 7.45 4.71 -23.79
CA MET A 155 7.99 3.39 -24.13
C MET A 155 7.03 2.26 -23.76
N ALA A 156 6.31 2.36 -22.64
CA ALA A 156 5.28 1.40 -22.23
C ALA A 156 4.10 1.38 -23.22
N VAL A 157 3.63 2.55 -23.66
CA VAL A 157 2.56 2.66 -24.67
C VAL A 157 3.01 2.08 -26.01
N LEU A 158 4.21 2.45 -26.49
CA LEU A 158 4.74 1.95 -27.76
C LEU A 158 4.90 0.43 -27.75
N SER A 159 5.54 -0.12 -26.72
CA SER A 159 5.71 -1.57 -26.59
C SER A 159 4.38 -2.29 -26.43
N GLY A 160 3.44 -1.74 -25.66
CA GLY A 160 2.08 -2.28 -25.51
C GLY A 160 1.30 -2.33 -26.83
N LEU A 161 1.38 -1.28 -27.65
CA LEU A 161 0.72 -1.22 -28.95
C LEU A 161 1.34 -2.21 -29.96
N ILE A 162 2.66 -2.37 -29.96
CA ILE A 162 3.36 -3.34 -30.82
C ILE A 162 2.94 -4.76 -30.44
N VAL A 163 2.92 -5.08 -29.14
CA VAL A 163 2.48 -6.40 -28.68
C VAL A 163 0.99 -6.61 -28.98
N GLY A 164 0.13 -5.62 -28.72
CA GLY A 164 -1.29 -5.71 -29.03
C GLY A 164 -1.59 -5.99 -30.50
N SER A 165 -0.87 -5.33 -31.42
CA SER A 165 -1.04 -5.55 -32.86
C SER A 165 -0.56 -6.93 -33.30
N LEU A 166 0.50 -7.48 -32.69
CA LEU A 166 0.97 -8.85 -32.92
C LEU A 166 -0.07 -9.91 -32.53
N PHE A 167 -0.87 -9.65 -31.49
CA PHE A 167 -1.99 -10.52 -31.09
C PHE A 167 -3.29 -10.24 -31.88
N GLY A 168 -3.25 -9.34 -32.87
CA GLY A 168 -4.41 -9.01 -33.71
C GLY A 168 -5.43 -8.07 -33.06
N TYR A 169 -5.10 -7.42 -31.94
CA TYR A 169 -5.96 -6.42 -31.33
C TYR A 169 -5.88 -5.08 -32.08
N THR A 170 -7.00 -4.36 -32.10
CA THR A 170 -7.02 -2.99 -32.64
C THR A 170 -6.28 -2.03 -31.71
N PRO A 171 -5.55 -1.02 -32.24
CA PRO A 171 -4.81 -0.08 -31.42
C PRO A 171 -5.70 0.68 -30.43
N TYR A 172 -6.97 0.94 -30.81
CA TYR A 172 -7.96 1.52 -29.93
C TYR A 172 -8.24 0.63 -28.70
N HIS A 173 -8.51 -0.66 -28.92
CA HIS A 173 -8.80 -1.57 -27.83
C HIS A 173 -7.59 -1.74 -26.90
N THR A 174 -6.41 -1.95 -27.48
CA THR A 174 -5.16 -2.10 -26.72
C THR A 174 -4.84 -0.85 -25.90
N PHE A 175 -5.02 0.34 -26.45
CA PHE A 175 -4.72 1.57 -25.72
C PHE A 175 -5.70 1.81 -24.56
N PHE A 176 -7.00 1.88 -24.85
CA PHE A 176 -8.00 2.32 -23.87
C PHE A 176 -8.38 1.24 -22.84
N PHE A 177 -8.39 -0.05 -23.23
CA PHE A 177 -8.86 -1.13 -22.36
C PHE A 177 -7.75 -1.98 -21.73
N ILE A 178 -6.50 -1.83 -22.19
CA ILE A 178 -5.36 -2.60 -21.64
C ILE A 178 -4.30 -1.65 -21.08
N ILE A 179 -3.71 -0.79 -21.92
CA ILE A 179 -2.57 0.04 -21.53
C ILE A 179 -2.96 1.10 -20.50
N VAL A 180 -4.04 1.86 -20.75
CA VAL A 180 -4.49 2.94 -19.85
C VAL A 180 -4.84 2.40 -18.45
N PRO A 181 -5.56 1.28 -18.28
CA PRO A 181 -5.77 0.68 -16.96
C PRO A 181 -4.50 0.22 -16.24
N ILE A 182 -3.49 -0.27 -16.98
CA ILE A 182 -2.23 -0.74 -16.41
C ILE A 182 -1.36 0.44 -15.93
N ILE A 183 -1.30 1.51 -16.72
CA ILE A 183 -0.53 2.73 -16.39
C ILE A 183 -1.28 3.61 -15.39
N GLY A 184 -2.60 3.45 -15.30
CA GLY A 184 -3.45 4.16 -14.35
C GLY A 184 -3.09 3.85 -12.89
N GLY A 185 -3.59 4.70 -11.97
CA GLY A 185 -3.34 4.64 -10.52
C GLY A 185 -3.98 3.46 -9.77
N GLY A 186 -4.09 2.29 -10.40
CA GLY A 186 -4.72 1.10 -9.82
C GLY A 186 -6.25 1.17 -9.74
N ILE A 187 -6.84 0.26 -8.95
CA ILE A 187 -8.30 0.08 -8.91
C ILE A 187 -9.01 1.28 -8.26
N GLY A 188 -8.46 1.80 -7.16
CA GLY A 188 -9.08 2.88 -6.38
C GLY A 188 -8.98 4.26 -7.03
N GLU A 189 -7.78 4.64 -7.50
CA GLU A 189 -7.52 5.99 -8.02
C GLU A 189 -7.55 6.08 -9.55
N GLY A 190 -7.37 4.96 -10.25
CA GLY A 190 -7.36 4.93 -11.71
C GLY A 190 -8.70 4.46 -12.28
N ILE A 191 -9.07 3.21 -12.00
CA ILE A 191 -10.19 2.55 -12.69
C ILE A 191 -11.53 3.21 -12.36
N LEU A 192 -11.77 3.62 -11.11
CA LEU A 192 -13.02 4.28 -10.72
C LEU A 192 -13.25 5.59 -11.50
N PRO A 193 -12.36 6.61 -11.48
CA PRO A 193 -12.57 7.81 -12.28
C PRO A 193 -12.53 7.54 -13.79
N LEU A 194 -11.71 6.58 -14.26
CA LEU A 194 -11.70 6.21 -15.68
C LEU A 194 -13.05 5.62 -16.12
N SER A 195 -13.65 4.77 -15.29
CA SER A 195 -14.96 4.16 -15.55
C SER A 195 -16.08 5.20 -15.55
N LEU A 196 -16.00 6.22 -14.68
CA LEU A 196 -16.92 7.36 -14.70
C LEU A 196 -16.76 8.18 -15.98
N ALA A 197 -15.53 8.48 -16.39
CA ALA A 197 -15.27 9.20 -17.65
C ALA A 197 -15.78 8.40 -18.86
N TYR A 198 -15.52 7.09 -18.91
CA TYR A 198 -15.97 6.23 -20.00
C TYR A 198 -17.50 6.09 -20.01
N SER A 199 -18.14 6.00 -18.84
CA SER A 199 -19.60 5.99 -18.73
C SER A 199 -20.23 7.27 -19.28
N ALA A 200 -19.63 8.43 -19.00
CA ALA A 200 -20.13 9.72 -19.49
C ALA A 200 -20.00 9.89 -21.01
N ILE A 201 -18.99 9.26 -21.63
CA ILE A 201 -18.72 9.38 -23.07
C ILE A 201 -19.45 8.29 -23.88
N LEU A 202 -19.45 7.05 -23.37
CA LEU A 202 -19.90 5.86 -24.08
C LEU A 202 -21.29 5.38 -23.64
N GLY A 203 -21.89 6.01 -22.61
CA GLY A 203 -23.29 5.81 -22.21
C GLY A 203 -23.63 4.51 -21.48
N GLN A 204 -22.64 3.71 -21.07
CA GLN A 204 -22.85 2.51 -20.26
C GLN A 204 -22.65 2.80 -18.77
N THR A 205 -23.13 1.91 -17.89
CA THR A 205 -22.91 2.09 -16.45
C THR A 205 -21.42 1.94 -16.09
N PRO A 206 -20.92 2.68 -15.08
CA PRO A 206 -19.53 2.58 -14.63
C PRO A 206 -19.11 1.15 -14.27
N ASP A 207 -20.02 0.36 -13.69
CA ASP A 207 -19.75 -1.01 -13.24
C ASP A 207 -19.29 -1.93 -14.37
N VAL A 208 -19.84 -1.75 -15.58
CA VAL A 208 -19.45 -2.53 -16.76
C VAL A 208 -18.00 -2.24 -17.13
N TYR A 209 -17.59 -0.97 -17.10
CA TYR A 209 -16.20 -0.58 -17.35
C TYR A 209 -15.27 -1.02 -16.22
N VAL A 210 -15.69 -0.94 -14.95
CA VAL A 210 -14.88 -1.46 -13.85
C VAL A 210 -14.61 -2.95 -14.04
N ALA A 211 -15.63 -3.74 -14.37
CA ALA A 211 -15.49 -5.17 -14.62
C ALA A 211 -14.55 -5.48 -15.81
N GLN A 212 -14.54 -4.64 -16.83
CA GLN A 212 -13.68 -4.81 -18.01
C GLN A 212 -12.22 -4.37 -17.77
N LEU A 213 -12.01 -3.29 -17.03
CA LEU A 213 -10.69 -2.68 -16.84
C LEU A 213 -9.92 -3.27 -15.66
N ALA A 214 -10.62 -3.76 -14.63
CA ALA A 214 -10.01 -4.32 -13.42
C ALA A 214 -9.06 -5.51 -13.68
N PRO A 215 -9.40 -6.49 -14.53
CA PRO A 215 -8.51 -7.62 -14.80
C PRO A 215 -7.16 -7.19 -15.36
N ALA A 216 -7.14 -6.25 -16.32
CA ALA A 216 -5.91 -5.74 -16.91
C ALA A 216 -5.01 -5.06 -15.87
N ALA A 217 -5.57 -4.21 -15.02
CA ALA A 217 -4.83 -3.52 -13.97
C ALA A 217 -4.28 -4.47 -12.90
N VAL A 218 -5.06 -5.47 -12.48
CA VAL A 218 -4.61 -6.47 -11.48
C VAL A 218 -3.44 -7.27 -12.02
N VAL A 219 -3.55 -7.78 -13.25
CA VAL A 219 -2.47 -8.54 -13.89
C VAL A 219 -1.23 -7.66 -14.07
N GLY A 220 -1.41 -6.43 -14.56
CA GLY A 220 -0.33 -5.45 -14.70
C GLY A 220 0.41 -5.19 -13.39
N ASN A 221 -0.32 -5.01 -12.28
CA ASN A 221 0.28 -4.79 -10.96
C ASN A 221 1.10 -5.99 -10.48
N ILE A 222 0.63 -7.22 -10.70
CA ILE A 222 1.39 -8.44 -10.36
C ILE A 222 2.72 -8.47 -11.12
N PHE A 223 2.69 -8.23 -12.43
CA PHE A 223 3.91 -8.17 -13.24
C PHE A 223 4.82 -7.02 -12.81
N ALA A 224 4.26 -5.85 -12.46
CA ALA A 224 5.05 -4.71 -11.97
C ALA A 224 5.80 -5.06 -10.68
N ILE A 225 5.16 -5.73 -9.72
CA ILE A 225 5.80 -6.17 -8.47
C ILE A 225 6.93 -7.17 -8.77
N ILE A 226 6.69 -8.14 -9.65
CA ILE A 226 7.70 -9.15 -10.04
C ILE A 226 8.89 -8.47 -10.73
N CYS A 227 8.64 -7.52 -11.64
CA CYS A 227 9.67 -6.75 -12.32
C CYS A 227 10.45 -5.83 -11.36
N ALA A 228 9.78 -5.17 -10.41
CA ALA A 228 10.44 -4.35 -9.40
C ALA A 228 11.36 -5.19 -8.51
N GLY A 229 10.89 -6.35 -8.06
CA GLY A 229 11.68 -7.30 -7.27
C GLY A 229 12.87 -7.88 -8.05
N SER A 230 12.67 -8.27 -9.31
CA SER A 230 13.77 -8.76 -10.15
C SER A 230 14.81 -7.68 -10.45
N LEU A 231 14.40 -6.43 -10.65
CA LEU A 231 15.29 -5.28 -10.82
C LEU A 231 16.05 -4.96 -9.53
N ALA A 232 15.41 -5.04 -8.37
CA ALA A 232 16.07 -4.90 -7.08
C ALA A 232 17.16 -5.96 -6.87
N ARG A 233 16.87 -7.22 -7.22
CA ARG A 233 17.85 -8.31 -7.19
C ARG A 233 19.01 -8.10 -8.18
N LEU A 234 18.72 -7.56 -9.37
CA LEU A 234 19.74 -7.20 -10.34
C LEU A 234 20.64 -6.07 -9.83
N GLY A 235 20.06 -5.05 -9.19
CA GLY A 235 20.80 -3.95 -8.56
C GLY A 235 21.74 -4.43 -7.44
N ALA A 236 21.31 -5.41 -6.65
CA ALA A 236 22.15 -6.03 -5.63
C ALA A 236 23.34 -6.81 -6.23
N LYS A 237 23.16 -7.48 -7.38
CA LYS A 237 24.24 -8.19 -8.08
C LYS A 237 25.17 -7.28 -8.86
N ARG A 238 24.66 -6.18 -9.41
CA ARG A 238 25.40 -5.21 -10.22
C ARG A 238 25.30 -3.82 -9.59
N PRO A 239 26.19 -3.48 -8.63
CA PRO A 239 26.14 -2.21 -7.92
C PRO A 239 26.30 -0.99 -8.85
N ALA A 240 26.93 -1.14 -10.01
CA ALA A 240 27.02 -0.08 -11.02
C ALA A 240 25.64 0.39 -11.57
N LEU A 241 24.62 -0.48 -11.53
CA LEU A 241 23.26 -0.17 -11.97
C LEU A 241 22.35 0.27 -10.81
N SER A 242 22.81 0.15 -9.57
CA SER A 242 22.03 0.48 -8.36
C SER A 242 22.37 1.86 -7.83
N GLY A 243 21.34 2.61 -7.44
CA GLY A 243 21.47 3.81 -6.61
C GLY A 243 21.38 3.55 -5.11
N ASN A 244 21.25 2.29 -4.68
CA ASN A 244 21.08 1.88 -3.27
C ASN A 244 19.99 2.66 -2.52
N GLY A 245 18.85 2.85 -3.19
CA GLY A 245 17.71 3.61 -2.64
C GLY A 245 17.73 5.10 -2.99
N MET A 246 18.80 5.61 -3.60
CA MET A 246 18.90 7.00 -4.06
C MET A 246 18.67 7.08 -5.57
N LEU A 247 17.75 7.96 -5.99
CA LEU A 247 17.43 8.18 -7.41
C LEU A 247 18.44 9.10 -8.13
N THR A 248 19.20 9.91 -7.38
CA THR A 248 20.15 10.89 -7.94
C THR A 248 21.60 10.44 -7.78
N ARG A 249 22.40 10.52 -8.87
CA ARG A 249 23.82 10.13 -8.87
C ARG A 249 24.81 11.24 -8.45
N SER A 250 24.39 12.51 -8.42
CA SER A 250 25.29 13.61 -8.03
C SER A 250 25.59 13.56 -6.53
N LYS A 251 26.87 13.57 -6.17
CA LYS A 251 27.34 13.59 -4.77
C LYS A 251 26.94 14.88 -4.04
N ASP A 252 26.86 16.00 -4.75
CA ASP A 252 26.40 17.30 -4.20
C ASP A 252 24.89 17.32 -3.93
N ASP A 253 24.10 16.58 -4.70
CA ASP A 253 22.68 16.41 -4.44
C ASP A 253 22.48 15.37 -3.31
N ALA A 254 23.29 14.30 -3.28
CA ALA A 254 23.22 13.25 -2.27
C ALA A 254 23.45 13.78 -0.84
N SER A 255 24.31 14.80 -0.65
CA SER A 255 24.48 15.46 0.65
C SER A 255 23.27 16.31 1.05
N LEU A 256 22.56 16.91 0.08
CA LEU A 256 21.30 17.63 0.32
C LEU A 256 20.13 16.66 0.63
N PHE A 257 20.12 15.46 0.02
CA PHE A 257 19.18 14.38 0.34
C PHE A 257 19.51 13.67 1.66
N ALA A 258 20.79 13.50 2.00
CA ALA A 258 21.24 12.87 3.24
C ALA A 258 21.15 13.81 4.46
N GLY A 259 21.40 15.12 4.28
CA GLY A 259 21.30 16.12 5.33
C GLY A 259 19.87 16.39 5.84
N ALA A 260 18.85 15.87 5.15
CA ALA A 260 17.45 15.96 5.55
C ALA A 260 17.03 14.90 6.58
N GLN A 261 17.82 13.84 6.79
CA GLN A 261 17.55 12.85 7.83
C GLN A 261 18.31 13.20 9.11
N SER A 262 17.96 14.31 9.75
CA SER A 262 18.26 14.40 11.18
C SER A 262 17.34 13.40 11.88
N THR A 263 17.92 12.43 12.58
CA THR A 263 17.21 11.59 13.57
C THR A 263 16.78 12.49 14.73
N GLN A 264 15.78 13.32 14.49
CA GLN A 264 15.08 14.06 15.52
C GLN A 264 14.18 13.05 16.23
N GLN A 265 14.22 13.04 17.56
CA GLN A 265 13.39 12.14 18.35
C GLN A 265 11.93 12.30 17.93
N THR A 266 11.29 11.19 17.57
CA THR A 266 9.89 11.16 17.14
C THR A 266 9.00 11.57 18.30
N ASP A 267 8.54 12.81 18.28
CA ASP A 267 7.57 13.32 19.22
C ASP A 267 6.15 12.92 18.78
N PHE A 268 5.45 12.18 19.63
CA PHE A 268 4.08 11.74 19.41
C PHE A 268 3.12 12.92 19.19
N HIS A 269 3.39 14.08 19.80
CA HIS A 269 2.60 15.28 19.60
C HIS A 269 2.76 15.83 18.17
N LEU A 270 3.97 15.78 17.61
CA LEU A 270 4.21 16.17 16.21
C LEU A 270 3.56 15.18 15.23
N MET A 271 3.51 13.88 15.55
CA MET A 271 2.76 12.91 14.74
C MET A 271 1.25 13.23 14.72
N GLY A 272 0.68 13.62 15.87
CA GLY A 272 -0.72 14.07 15.94
C GLY A 272 -0.97 15.34 15.11
N GLY A 273 -0.04 16.30 15.14
CA GLY A 273 -0.08 17.48 14.29
C GLY A 273 -0.02 17.16 12.79
N GLY A 274 0.84 16.20 12.41
CA GLY A 274 0.91 15.70 11.03
C GLY A 274 -0.42 15.10 10.57
N LEU A 275 -1.05 14.27 11.41
CA LEU A 275 -2.37 13.69 11.13
C LEU A 275 -3.45 14.76 10.92
N LEU A 276 -3.51 15.78 11.79
CA LEU A 276 -4.45 16.90 11.62
C LEU A 276 -4.22 17.64 10.29
N MET A 277 -2.97 17.81 9.89
CA MET A 277 -2.64 18.49 8.66
C MET A 277 -3.02 17.67 7.42
N VAL A 278 -2.87 16.33 7.47
CA VAL A 278 -3.40 15.44 6.42
C VAL A 278 -4.91 15.62 6.27
N CYS A 279 -5.66 15.61 7.39
CA CYS A 279 -7.11 15.81 7.37
C CYS A 279 -7.48 17.18 6.79
N ALA A 280 -6.78 18.25 7.18
CA ALA A 280 -7.02 19.58 6.66
C ALA A 280 -6.78 19.65 5.14
N PHE A 281 -5.66 19.13 4.64
CA PHE A 281 -5.37 19.12 3.21
C PHE A 281 -6.34 18.26 2.40
N PHE A 282 -6.78 17.13 2.95
CA PHE A 282 -7.79 16.29 2.31
C PHE A 282 -9.12 17.05 2.13
N ILE A 283 -9.59 17.73 3.18
CA ILE A 283 -10.82 18.55 3.13
C ILE A 283 -10.68 19.70 2.13
N VAL A 284 -9.53 20.39 2.11
CA VAL A 284 -9.25 21.46 1.13
C VAL A 284 -9.28 20.92 -0.30
N GLY A 285 -8.70 19.74 -0.53
CA GLY A 285 -8.74 19.08 -1.84
C GLY A 285 -10.16 18.72 -2.29
N ASP A 286 -10.98 18.20 -1.38
CA ASP A 286 -12.38 17.87 -1.66
C ASP A 286 -13.22 19.12 -1.95
N TYR A 287 -13.03 20.18 -1.17
CA TYR A 287 -13.66 21.48 -1.39
C TYR A 287 -13.32 22.04 -2.78
N SER A 288 -12.05 21.95 -3.21
CA SER A 288 -11.61 22.42 -4.53
C SER A 288 -12.22 21.61 -5.70
N LYS A 289 -12.40 20.29 -5.53
CA LYS A 289 -13.10 19.43 -6.51
C LYS A 289 -14.57 19.80 -6.65
N ASN A 290 -15.27 20.03 -5.54
CA ASN A 290 -16.68 20.43 -5.58
C ASN A 290 -16.85 21.83 -6.18
N TRP A 291 -15.94 22.76 -5.89
CA TRP A 291 -15.97 24.10 -6.47
C TRP A 291 -15.80 24.10 -7.99
N SER A 292 -14.82 23.33 -8.51
CA SER A 292 -14.63 23.18 -9.96
C SER A 292 -15.81 22.50 -10.66
N THR A 293 -16.48 21.56 -9.99
CA THR A 293 -17.71 20.92 -10.50
C THR A 293 -18.90 21.88 -10.51
N PHE A 294 -19.01 22.76 -9.51
CA PHE A 294 -20.03 23.80 -9.44
C PHE A 294 -19.85 24.83 -10.57
N GLN A 295 -18.60 25.23 -10.83
CA GLN A 295 -18.27 26.16 -11.92
C GLN A 295 -18.46 25.57 -13.32
N ALA A 296 -18.37 24.24 -13.48
CA ALA A 296 -18.65 23.55 -14.74
C ALA A 296 -20.15 23.30 -15.01
N ARG A 297 -21.02 23.51 -14.02
CA ARG A 297 -22.48 23.38 -14.13
C ARG A 297 -23.23 24.71 -14.32
N CYS A 298 -22.56 25.84 -14.09
CA CYS A 298 -23.04 27.19 -14.40
C CYS A 298 -22.57 27.61 -15.80
#